data_AF-A0A9Q0EN45-F1
#
_entry.id   AF-A0A9Q0EN45-F1
#
_cell.length_a   1.000
_cell.length_b   1.000
_cell.length_c   1.000
_cell.angle_alpha   90.00
_cell.angle_beta   90.00
_cell.angle_gamma   90.00
#
_symmetry.space_group_name_H-M   'P 1'
#
loop_
_entity.id
_entity.type
_entity.pdbx_description
1 polymer ?
#
loop_
_entity_poly.entity_id
_entity_poly.type
_entity_poly.pdbx_seq_one_letter_code
_entity_poly.pdbx_strand_id
1 'polypeptide(L)'
;MYDRTCMVEIKNACEFYTLMEPGLFLVSGQSGAPFPPSIQPNSEGSATFAKTVGTATGSVGVFTYELHHLHHPAYHAVLGGMFSVPFDYNLYSNWCAVGIFPRGVRCDNSLFDLMYNGAEVGFVRGQGGGARRAYQGETLEVAVSISDSSRAMLRLEVADLDLLHLHGAGRCGPTCSLLTTSKSRTSAQVKYNRLRERERERERERERERERERERGGPVGPL
;
A
#
# COMPACT_ATOMS: atom_id res chain seq x y z
N MET A 1 16.37 12.54 22.88
CA MET A 1 14.99 12.06 22.61
C MET A 1 14.98 11.58 21.17
N TYR A 2 14.90 10.26 20.92
CA TYR A 2 14.89 9.73 19.56
C TYR A 2 13.47 9.83 19.01
N ASP A 3 13.28 10.77 18.09
CA ASP A 3 12.00 10.93 17.41
C ASP A 3 11.97 10.09 16.12
N ARG A 4 10.80 9.53 15.81
CA ARG A 4 10.55 8.76 14.59
C ARG A 4 9.28 9.30 13.97
N THR A 5 9.41 9.91 12.79
CA THR A 5 8.27 10.44 12.05
C THR A 5 8.30 10.00 10.60
N CYS A 6 7.13 9.95 9.98
CA CYS A 6 6.96 9.76 8.55
C CYS A 6 5.98 10.81 8.05
N MET A 7 6.43 11.70 7.17
CA MET A 7 5.56 12.53 6.36
C MET A 7 5.28 11.79 5.06
N VAL A 8 4.01 11.56 4.75
CA VAL A 8 3.56 10.94 3.51
C VAL A 8 3.07 12.05 2.60
N GLU A 9 3.69 12.19 1.43
CA GLU A 9 3.26 13.07 0.35
C GLU A 9 2.71 12.22 -0.78
N ILE A 10 1.49 12.50 -1.21
CA ILE A 10 0.81 11.81 -2.31
C ILE A 10 0.53 12.83 -3.40
N LYS A 11 1.16 12.64 -4.56
CA LYS A 11 0.88 13.40 -5.77
C LYS A 11 -0.02 12.57 -6.68
N ASN A 12 -1.22 13.07 -6.92
CA ASN A 12 -2.12 12.53 -7.93
C ASN A 12 -1.87 13.26 -9.26
N ALA A 13 -1.06 12.67 -10.12
CA ALA A 13 -0.77 13.15 -11.47
C ALA A 13 -1.72 12.54 -12.53
N CYS A 14 -2.81 11.91 -12.11
CA CYS A 14 -3.82 11.39 -13.04
C CYS A 14 -4.74 12.51 -13.52
N GLU A 15 -5.32 12.32 -14.70
CA GLU A 15 -6.37 13.17 -15.25
C GLU A 15 -7.77 12.70 -14.83
N PHE A 16 -7.98 11.39 -14.72
CA PHE A 16 -9.32 10.80 -14.61
C PHE A 16 -9.61 10.09 -13.28
N TYR A 17 -8.65 10.06 -12.36
CA TYR A 17 -8.79 9.40 -11.07
C TYR A 17 -8.79 10.40 -9.93
N THR A 18 -9.79 10.28 -9.07
CA THR A 18 -9.80 10.90 -7.74
C THR A 18 -9.46 9.82 -6.71
N LEU A 19 -8.52 10.11 -5.81
CA LEU A 19 -8.24 9.27 -4.66
C LEU A 19 -9.23 9.65 -3.55
N MET A 20 -10.02 8.70 -3.07
CA MET A 20 -11.08 8.93 -2.07
C MET A 20 -11.01 7.94 -0.91
N GLU A 21 -11.71 8.27 0.17
CA GLU A 21 -11.96 7.38 1.32
C GLU A 21 -10.66 6.78 1.89
N PRO A 22 -9.78 7.62 2.46
CA PRO A 22 -8.52 7.15 3.02
C PRO A 22 -8.76 6.13 4.14
N GLY A 23 -8.11 4.98 4.02
CA GLY A 23 -7.95 4.01 5.09
C GLY A 23 -6.59 4.19 5.77
N LEU A 24 -6.52 3.99 7.09
CA LEU A 24 -5.27 4.00 7.84
C LEU A 24 -5.26 2.88 8.88
N PHE A 25 -4.20 2.09 8.89
CA PHE A 25 -3.89 1.14 9.96
C PHE A 25 -2.45 1.35 10.44
N LEU A 26 -2.30 1.74 11.70
CA LEU A 26 -0.99 1.92 12.33
C LEU A 26 -0.65 0.67 13.14
N VAL A 27 0.45 0.02 12.76
CA VAL A 27 1.07 -1.05 13.56
C VAL A 27 1.79 -0.44 14.76
N SER A 28 2.40 0.73 14.57
CA SER A 28 3.10 1.46 15.62
C SER A 28 3.05 2.96 15.36
N GLY A 29 2.96 3.72 16.45
CA GLY A 29 2.90 5.17 16.42
C GLY A 29 1.48 5.72 16.49
N GLN A 30 1.34 6.97 16.10
CA GLN A 30 0.12 7.77 16.17
C GLN A 30 0.04 8.73 14.99
N SER A 31 -1.18 9.08 14.62
CA SER A 31 -1.44 10.10 13.60
C SER A 31 -1.23 11.50 14.18
N GLY A 32 -0.40 12.30 13.53
CA GLY A 32 -0.24 13.72 13.81
C GLY A 32 -1.20 14.55 12.95
N ALA A 33 -1.10 14.42 11.63
CA ALA A 33 -2.04 15.01 10.68
C ALA A 33 -2.64 13.89 9.80
N PRO A 34 -3.97 13.73 9.75
CA PRO A 34 -4.60 12.66 8.99
C PRO A 34 -4.50 12.92 7.48
N PHE A 35 -4.73 11.86 6.71
CA PHE A 35 -4.89 11.95 5.27
C PHE A 35 -6.07 12.85 4.87
N PRO A 36 -5.96 13.65 3.78
CA PRO A 36 -7.10 14.38 3.25
C PRO A 36 -8.17 13.39 2.75
N PRO A 37 -9.46 13.69 2.93
CA PRO A 37 -10.56 12.79 2.57
C PRO A 37 -10.66 12.51 1.06
N SER A 38 -10.12 13.40 0.24
CA SER A 38 -9.96 13.20 -1.20
C SER A 38 -8.73 13.92 -1.74
N ILE A 39 -8.12 13.39 -2.80
CA ILE A 39 -7.07 14.05 -3.60
C ILE A 39 -7.53 14.03 -5.06
N GLN A 40 -7.85 15.21 -5.58
CA GLN A 40 -8.39 15.41 -6.93
C GLN A 40 -7.33 15.13 -8.01
N PRO A 41 -7.72 14.91 -9.27
CA PRO A 41 -6.80 14.90 -10.41
C PRO A 41 -5.86 16.11 -10.38
N ASN A 42 -4.60 15.90 -10.76
CA ASN A 42 -3.56 16.93 -10.81
C ASN A 42 -3.40 17.72 -9.49
N SER A 43 -3.53 17.06 -8.36
CA SER A 43 -3.36 17.68 -7.03
C SER A 43 -2.55 16.81 -6.09
N GLU A 44 -2.28 17.34 -4.90
CA GLU A 44 -1.46 16.68 -3.88
C GLU A 44 -2.13 16.69 -2.52
N GLY A 45 -1.78 15.69 -1.71
CA GLY A 45 -2.21 15.55 -0.34
C GLY A 45 -1.06 15.07 0.54
N SER A 46 -1.15 15.32 1.84
CA SER A 46 -0.15 14.82 2.78
C SER A 46 -0.74 14.39 4.11
N ALA A 47 0.00 13.54 4.82
CA ALA A 47 -0.28 13.12 6.19
C ALA A 47 1.02 12.99 6.97
N THR A 48 0.94 13.04 8.29
CA THR A 48 2.12 12.90 9.16
C THR A 48 1.85 11.94 10.30
N PHE A 49 2.78 11.02 10.50
CA PHE A 49 2.74 9.98 11.53
C PHE A 49 3.99 10.04 12.39
N ALA A 50 3.85 9.83 13.69
CA ALA A 50 4.96 9.85 14.63
C ALA A 50 4.91 8.65 15.56
N LYS A 51 6.04 8.26 16.14
CA LYS A 51 6.07 7.28 17.21
C LYS A 51 5.24 7.72 18.41
N THR A 52 4.81 6.76 19.21
CA THR A 52 4.15 7.03 20.50
C THR A 52 5.16 7.60 21.48
N VAL A 53 4.85 8.72 22.14
CA VAL A 53 5.78 9.39 23.07
C VAL A 53 6.16 8.44 24.22
N GLY A 54 7.41 8.49 24.67
CA GLY A 54 7.90 7.69 25.81
C GLY A 54 8.19 6.21 25.53
N THR A 55 7.94 5.72 24.32
CA THR A 55 8.19 4.31 23.95
C THR A 55 9.42 4.15 23.04
N ALA A 56 10.03 2.97 23.03
CA ALA A 56 11.12 2.61 22.09
C ALA A 56 10.56 2.01 20.78
N THR A 57 9.54 2.66 20.19
CA THR A 57 8.89 2.19 18.95
C THR A 57 9.10 3.14 17.78
N GLY A 58 8.78 2.64 16.57
CA GLY A 58 8.84 3.39 15.32
C GLY A 58 7.52 4.10 14.95
N SER A 59 7.45 4.54 13.70
CA SER A 59 6.23 5.01 13.03
C SER A 59 5.99 4.08 11.84
N VAL A 60 4.97 3.21 11.95
CA VAL A 60 4.80 2.06 11.06
C VAL A 60 3.32 1.87 10.75
N GLY A 61 2.97 1.79 9.48
CA GLY A 61 1.59 1.60 9.08
C GLY A 61 1.39 1.34 7.61
N VAL A 62 0.12 1.08 7.28
CA VAL A 62 -0.39 0.95 5.93
C VAL A 62 -1.58 1.88 5.77
N PHE A 63 -1.76 2.39 4.56
CA PHE A 63 -2.88 3.24 4.20
C PHE A 63 -3.41 2.85 2.84
N THR A 64 -4.65 3.22 2.58
CA THR A 64 -5.31 2.96 1.31
C THR A 64 -6.06 4.19 0.82
N TYR A 65 -6.25 4.28 -0.50
CA TYR A 65 -7.24 5.17 -1.12
C TYR A 65 -8.03 4.39 -2.15
N GLU A 66 -9.34 4.57 -2.18
CA GLU A 66 -10.14 4.12 -3.31
C GLU A 66 -9.84 4.98 -4.54
N LEU A 67 -9.58 4.34 -5.67
CA LEU A 67 -9.37 4.99 -6.96
C LEU A 67 -10.70 5.07 -7.68
N HIS A 68 -11.29 6.26 -7.71
CA HIS A 68 -12.57 6.54 -8.38
C HIS A 68 -12.33 7.18 -9.74
N HIS A 69 -12.78 6.52 -10.80
CA HIS A 69 -12.67 7.04 -12.16
C HIS A 69 -13.84 7.96 -12.49
N LEU A 70 -13.56 9.20 -12.92
CA LEU A 70 -14.56 10.25 -13.18
C LEU A 70 -15.67 9.86 -14.18
N HIS A 71 -15.36 9.08 -15.21
CA HIS A 71 -16.30 8.72 -16.27
C HIS A 71 -16.79 7.27 -16.20
N HIS A 72 -16.10 6.43 -15.41
CA HIS A 72 -16.39 5.00 -15.31
C HIS A 72 -16.52 4.59 -13.84
N PRO A 73 -17.64 4.91 -13.18
CA PRO A 73 -17.83 4.60 -11.76
C PRO A 73 -17.74 3.11 -11.43
N ALA A 74 -17.91 2.23 -12.42
CA ALA A 74 -17.75 0.79 -12.24
C ALA A 74 -16.27 0.36 -12.07
N TYR A 75 -15.32 1.20 -12.50
CA TYR A 75 -13.90 0.94 -12.31
C TYR A 75 -13.50 1.29 -10.89
N HIS A 76 -13.21 0.25 -10.10
CA HIS A 76 -12.79 0.39 -8.72
C HIS A 76 -11.52 -0.40 -8.48
N ALA A 77 -10.47 0.31 -8.12
CA ALA A 77 -9.23 -0.24 -7.59
C ALA A 77 -8.91 0.45 -6.27
N VAL A 78 -8.00 -0.13 -5.50
CA VAL A 78 -7.52 0.45 -4.24
C VAL A 78 -6.02 0.68 -4.37
N LEU A 79 -5.60 1.92 -4.21
CA LEU A 79 -4.20 2.24 -3.97
C LEU A 79 -3.85 1.80 -2.56
N GLY A 80 -2.78 1.02 -2.39
CA GLY A 80 -2.23 0.68 -1.08
C GLY A 80 -0.81 1.22 -0.94
N GLY A 81 -0.53 1.91 0.16
CA GLY A 81 0.81 2.41 0.51
C GLY A 81 1.22 1.95 1.91
N MET A 82 2.48 1.58 2.09
CA MET A 82 3.05 1.17 3.37
C MET A 82 4.29 1.99 3.69
N PHE A 83 4.47 2.31 4.97
CA PHE A 83 5.68 2.90 5.52
C PHE A 83 6.10 2.19 6.80
N SER A 84 7.41 2.05 6.99
CA SER A 84 8.00 1.55 8.23
C SER A 84 9.26 2.35 8.53
N VAL A 85 9.20 3.11 9.64
CA VAL A 85 10.31 3.91 10.17
C VAL A 85 10.68 3.35 11.55
N PRO A 86 11.70 2.47 11.64
CA PRO A 86 11.99 1.74 12.87
C PRO A 86 12.65 2.61 13.92
N PHE A 87 12.56 2.19 15.19
CA PHE A 87 13.28 2.85 16.28
C PHE A 87 14.79 2.60 16.21
N ASP A 88 15.21 1.35 15.99
CA ASP A 88 16.64 0.98 16.03
C ASP A 88 17.21 0.80 14.62
N TYR A 89 18.02 1.78 14.18
CA TYR A 89 18.68 1.74 12.88
C TYR A 89 19.96 0.89 12.85
N ASN A 90 20.43 0.40 14.01
CA ASN A 90 21.54 -0.57 14.01
C ASN A 90 21.09 -1.94 13.50
N LEU A 91 19.78 -2.24 13.61
CA LEU A 91 19.18 -3.52 13.25
C LEU A 91 18.24 -3.43 12.05
N TYR A 92 17.62 -2.27 11.82
CA TYR A 92 16.57 -2.09 10.82
C TYR A 92 16.82 -0.88 9.93
N SER A 93 16.12 -0.84 8.79
CA SER A 93 16.10 0.31 7.88
C SER A 93 14.68 0.79 7.65
N ASN A 94 14.54 1.98 7.06
CA ASN A 94 13.25 2.40 6.53
C ASN A 94 12.80 1.47 5.41
N TRP A 95 11.50 1.22 5.35
CA TRP A 95 10.88 0.47 4.27
C TRP A 95 9.60 1.16 3.82
N CYS A 96 9.30 1.04 2.54
CA CYS A 96 8.05 1.47 1.94
C CYS A 96 7.55 0.44 0.94
N ALA A 97 6.27 0.50 0.62
CA ALA A 97 5.69 -0.23 -0.49
C ALA A 97 4.54 0.54 -1.11
N VAL A 98 4.25 0.27 -2.38
CA VAL A 98 3.09 0.79 -3.08
C VAL A 98 2.55 -0.23 -4.08
N GLY A 99 1.23 -0.28 -4.23
CA GLY A 99 0.57 -1.17 -5.17
C GLY A 99 -0.87 -0.80 -5.48
N ILE A 100 -1.44 -1.54 -6.43
CA ILE A 100 -2.84 -1.42 -6.84
C ILE A 100 -3.51 -2.76 -6.56
N PHE A 101 -4.55 -2.71 -5.74
CA PHE A 101 -5.28 -3.87 -5.26
C PHE A 101 -6.72 -3.88 -5.78
N PRO A 102 -7.34 -5.06 -5.90
CA PRO A 102 -8.76 -5.13 -6.23
C PRO A 102 -9.62 -4.53 -5.11
N ARG A 103 -10.81 -4.05 -5.48
CA ARG A 103 -11.80 -3.54 -4.52
C ARG A 103 -12.06 -4.52 -3.37
N GLY A 104 -12.24 -3.98 -2.17
CA GLY A 104 -12.55 -4.74 -0.96
C GLY A 104 -11.32 -5.29 -0.23
N VAL A 105 -10.10 -4.92 -0.65
CA VAL A 105 -8.93 -5.06 0.23
C VAL A 105 -9.15 -4.22 1.49
N ARG A 106 -8.85 -4.79 2.65
CA ARG A 106 -9.03 -4.10 3.93
C ARG A 106 -7.74 -3.39 4.30
N CYS A 107 -7.85 -2.15 4.80
CA CYS A 107 -6.72 -1.45 5.40
C CYS A 107 -6.55 -1.95 6.84
N ASP A 108 -5.84 -3.06 7.01
CA ASP A 108 -5.63 -3.70 8.31
C ASP A 108 -4.25 -4.36 8.41
N ASN A 109 -4.02 -5.07 9.52
CA ASN A 109 -2.75 -5.76 9.79
C ASN A 109 -2.38 -6.78 8.70
N SER A 110 -3.36 -7.43 8.07
CA SER A 110 -3.11 -8.42 7.02
C SER A 110 -2.53 -7.75 5.77
N LEU A 111 -3.04 -6.57 5.41
CA LEU A 111 -2.47 -5.78 4.31
C LEU A 111 -1.06 -5.29 4.64
N PHE A 112 -0.84 -4.84 5.88
CA PHE A 112 0.51 -4.48 6.32
C PHE A 112 1.48 -5.66 6.21
N ASP A 113 1.11 -6.83 6.73
CA ASP A 113 1.96 -8.02 6.75
C ASP A 113 2.24 -8.52 5.32
N LEU A 114 1.26 -8.45 4.41
CA LEU A 114 1.43 -8.70 2.98
C LEU A 114 2.45 -7.74 2.36
N MET A 115 2.28 -6.43 2.56
CA MET A 115 3.16 -5.44 1.93
C MET A 115 4.58 -5.48 2.51
N TYR A 116 4.75 -5.79 3.79
CA TYR A 116 6.05 -5.82 4.47
C TYR A 116 6.80 -7.16 4.26
N ASN A 117 6.11 -8.29 4.46
CA ASN A 117 6.73 -9.64 4.48
C ASN A 117 6.34 -10.52 3.27
N GLY A 118 5.26 -10.19 2.56
CA GLY A 118 4.68 -11.05 1.52
C GLY A 118 5.44 -11.04 0.19
N ALA A 119 4.97 -11.80 -0.80
CA ALA A 119 5.54 -11.75 -2.15
C ALA A 119 5.05 -10.51 -2.90
N GLU A 120 5.92 -9.86 -3.67
CA GLU A 120 5.57 -8.66 -4.47
C GLU A 120 4.67 -9.03 -5.65
N VAL A 121 3.37 -9.10 -5.39
CA VAL A 121 2.33 -9.42 -6.37
C VAL A 121 1.25 -8.35 -6.27
N GLY A 122 1.18 -7.48 -7.28
CA GLY A 122 0.27 -6.32 -7.25
C GLY A 122 0.85 -5.08 -6.58
N PHE A 123 2.10 -5.14 -6.11
CA PHE A 123 2.80 -4.06 -5.43
C PHE A 123 4.32 -4.26 -5.55
N VAL A 124 5.10 -3.24 -5.20
CA VAL A 124 6.56 -3.26 -5.08
C VAL A 124 6.99 -2.70 -3.73
N ARG A 125 8.10 -3.20 -3.15
CA ARG A 125 8.74 -2.59 -1.98
C ARG A 125 10.02 -1.84 -2.33
N GLY A 126 10.35 -0.87 -1.50
CA GLY A 126 11.62 -0.18 -1.47
C GLY A 126 12.17 -0.08 -0.06
N GLN A 127 13.46 -0.35 0.09
CA GLN A 127 14.22 0.06 1.27
C GLN A 127 14.52 1.56 1.20
N GLY A 128 14.69 2.20 2.35
CA GLY A 128 15.05 3.61 2.46
C GLY A 128 16.37 3.95 1.77
N GLY A 129 16.50 5.23 1.43
CA GLY A 129 17.63 5.77 0.65
C GLY A 129 17.17 6.56 -0.58
N GLY A 130 15.87 6.82 -0.72
CA GLY A 130 15.30 7.69 -1.76
C GLY A 130 15.16 7.05 -3.14
N ALA A 131 15.55 5.78 -3.31
CA ALA A 131 15.38 5.08 -4.58
C ALA A 131 13.90 4.92 -4.93
N ARG A 132 13.50 5.40 -6.12
CA ARG A 132 12.14 5.26 -6.64
C ARG A 132 11.87 3.79 -7.01
N ARG A 133 10.73 3.27 -6.57
CA ARG A 133 10.16 1.98 -6.97
C ARG A 133 8.80 2.25 -7.60
N ALA A 134 8.47 1.54 -8.67
CA ALA A 134 7.21 1.72 -9.38
C ALA A 134 6.56 0.37 -9.66
N TYR A 135 5.25 0.33 -9.48
CA TYR A 135 4.39 -0.77 -9.90
C TYR A 135 3.50 -0.28 -11.04
N GLN A 136 3.51 -1.02 -12.15
CA GLN A 136 2.66 -0.75 -13.30
C GLN A 136 1.44 -1.66 -13.24
N GLY A 137 0.27 -1.06 -13.12
CA GLY A 137 -1.02 -1.70 -13.32
C GLY A 137 -1.43 -1.73 -14.78
N GLU A 138 -2.73 -1.84 -15.03
CA GLU A 138 -3.28 -1.84 -16.39
C GLU A 138 -3.43 -0.43 -16.96
N THR A 139 -3.91 0.51 -16.14
CA THR A 139 -4.19 1.90 -16.54
C THR A 139 -3.38 2.93 -15.76
N LEU A 140 -2.69 2.51 -14.71
CA LEU A 140 -2.00 3.39 -13.76
C LEU A 140 -0.60 2.88 -13.44
N GLU A 141 0.35 3.79 -13.31
CA GLU A 141 1.62 3.57 -12.63
C GLU A 141 1.54 4.20 -11.24
N VAL A 142 1.96 3.45 -10.22
CA VAL A 142 2.14 3.97 -8.86
C VAL A 142 3.59 3.84 -8.47
N ALA A 143 4.18 4.92 -7.98
CA ALA A 143 5.57 4.96 -7.58
C ALA A 143 5.74 5.47 -6.17
N VAL A 144 6.78 4.98 -5.51
CA VAL A 144 7.11 5.32 -4.12
C VAL A 144 8.61 5.47 -3.93
N SER A 145 9.00 6.36 -3.02
CA SER A 145 10.33 6.43 -2.44
C SER A 145 10.23 6.82 -0.98
N ILE A 146 11.21 6.43 -0.17
CA ILE A 146 11.30 6.84 1.23
C ILE A 146 12.75 7.21 1.58
N SER A 147 12.95 8.30 2.32
CA SER A 147 14.28 8.64 2.86
C SER A 147 14.71 7.62 3.92
N ASP A 148 16.00 7.61 4.24
CA ASP A 148 16.63 6.77 5.28
C ASP A 148 16.71 7.46 6.66
N SER A 149 16.17 8.66 6.79
CA SER A 149 16.18 9.47 8.01
C SER A 149 15.15 9.01 9.06
N SER A 150 15.41 9.33 10.33
CA SER A 150 14.45 9.15 11.44
C SER A 150 13.20 10.02 11.31
N ARG A 151 13.31 11.15 10.62
CA ARG A 151 12.19 11.98 10.16
C ARG A 151 12.01 11.72 8.67
N ALA A 152 11.37 10.60 8.37
CA ALA A 152 11.27 10.08 7.02
C ALA A 152 10.29 10.89 6.17
N MET A 153 10.57 10.97 4.88
CA MET A 153 9.66 11.50 3.88
C MET A 153 9.36 10.38 2.88
N LEU A 154 8.11 9.93 2.85
CA LEU A 154 7.59 9.00 1.85
C LEU A 154 6.91 9.82 0.76
N ARG A 155 7.36 9.67 -0.48
CA ARG A 155 6.76 10.31 -1.65
C ARG A 155 6.11 9.26 -2.51
N LEU A 156 4.81 9.41 -2.74
CA LEU A 156 4.00 8.56 -3.58
C LEU A 156 3.50 9.37 -4.78
N GLU A 157 3.63 8.83 -5.98
CA GLU A 157 3.07 9.42 -7.20
C GLU A 157 2.16 8.40 -7.87
N VAL A 158 0.95 8.84 -8.24
CA VAL A 158 -0.02 8.08 -9.04
C VAL A 158 -0.13 8.77 -10.38
N ALA A 159 0.14 8.06 -11.48
CA ALA A 159 0.07 8.60 -12.82
C ALA A 159 -0.70 7.65 -13.75
N ASP A 160 -1.36 8.22 -14.75
CA ASP A 160 -1.93 7.44 -15.84
C ASP A 160 -0.80 6.76 -16.63
N LEU A 161 -1.02 5.52 -17.06
CA LEU A 161 -0.15 4.87 -18.03
C LEU A 161 -0.52 5.38 -19.42
N ASP A 162 0.38 6.10 -20.08
CA ASP A 162 0.23 6.52 -21.47
C ASP A 162 0.08 5.30 -22.39
N LEU A 163 -1.17 4.95 -22.72
CA LEU A 163 -1.49 3.91 -23.72
C LEU A 163 -1.20 4.36 -25.17
N LEU A 164 -0.64 5.56 -25.37
CA LEU A 164 -0.40 6.17 -26.69
C LEU A 164 0.76 5.55 -27.50
N HIS A 165 1.38 4.45 -27.05
CA HIS A 165 2.35 3.73 -27.86
C HIS A 165 1.81 2.47 -28.58
N LEU A 166 0.52 2.14 -28.45
CA LEU A 166 -0.09 1.04 -29.23
C LEU A 166 -0.99 1.47 -30.39
N HIS A 167 -1.32 2.76 -30.53
CA HIS A 167 -2.02 3.26 -31.71
C HIS A 167 -1.32 4.52 -32.23
N GLY A 168 -0.39 4.30 -33.15
CA GLY A 168 0.11 5.37 -34.00
C GLY A 168 -1.03 6.04 -34.77
N ALA A 169 -0.98 7.36 -34.81
CA ALA A 169 -1.71 8.26 -35.70
C ALA A 169 -3.26 8.21 -35.65
N GLY A 170 -3.84 9.26 -35.08
CA GLY A 170 -5.20 9.67 -35.42
C GLY A 170 -5.87 10.47 -34.32
N ARG A 171 -6.07 11.77 -34.56
CA ARG A 171 -7.05 12.55 -33.79
C ARG A 171 -8.38 11.81 -33.83
N CYS A 172 -8.91 11.42 -32.67
CA CYS A 172 -10.31 11.06 -32.56
C CYS A 172 -10.84 11.57 -31.21
N GLY A 173 -11.96 12.29 -31.26
CA GLY A 173 -12.70 12.77 -30.10
C GLY A 173 -13.38 11.62 -29.33
N PRO A 174 -14.36 11.93 -28.47
CA PRO A 174 -14.74 11.10 -27.35
C PRO A 174 -15.58 9.90 -27.79
N THR A 175 -14.93 8.77 -28.07
CA THR A 175 -15.55 7.44 -28.03
C THR A 175 -14.50 6.43 -27.58
N CYS A 176 -14.27 6.31 -26.27
CA CYS A 176 -13.70 5.09 -25.73
C CYS A 176 -14.84 4.08 -25.53
N SER A 177 -15.37 3.60 -26.66
CA SER A 177 -16.44 2.60 -26.70
C SER A 177 -15.86 1.23 -27.00
N LEU A 178 -14.88 0.77 -26.24
CA LEU A 178 -14.39 -0.60 -26.36
C LEU A 178 -13.83 -1.06 -25.02
N LEU A 179 -14.69 -1.70 -24.23
CA LEU A 179 -14.40 -2.90 -23.44
C LEU A 179 -15.72 -3.48 -22.91
N THR A 180 -16.65 -3.79 -23.82
CA THR A 180 -17.66 -4.81 -23.58
C THR A 180 -17.16 -6.13 -24.16
N THR A 181 -16.39 -6.90 -23.40
CA THR A 181 -16.37 -8.36 -23.58
C THR A 181 -16.04 -9.09 -22.29
N SER A 182 -17.03 -9.87 -21.86
CA SER A 182 -16.90 -11.19 -21.25
C SER A 182 -16.08 -11.38 -19.96
N LYS A 183 -16.79 -11.89 -18.95
CA LYS A 183 -16.27 -12.75 -17.88
C LYS A 183 -15.15 -13.68 -18.38
N SER A 184 -13.91 -13.27 -18.21
CA SER A 184 -12.78 -14.18 -18.09
C SER A 184 -11.93 -13.64 -16.96
N ARG A 185 -11.70 -14.46 -15.93
CA ARG A 185 -10.79 -14.09 -14.85
C ARG A 185 -9.42 -13.90 -15.49
N THR A 186 -8.93 -12.66 -15.57
CA THR A 186 -7.58 -12.38 -16.04
C THR A 186 -6.59 -13.24 -15.25
N SER A 187 -5.52 -13.69 -15.91
CA SER A 187 -4.53 -14.58 -15.29
C SER A 187 -3.94 -13.98 -13.99
N ALA A 188 -3.89 -12.65 -13.91
CA ALA A 188 -3.53 -11.87 -12.73
C ALA A 188 -4.55 -12.05 -11.59
N GLN A 189 -5.86 -11.94 -11.84
CA GLN A 189 -6.91 -12.13 -10.83
C GLN A 189 -6.91 -13.57 -10.29
N VAL A 190 -6.68 -14.56 -11.16
CA VAL A 190 -6.58 -15.98 -10.75
C VAL A 190 -5.33 -16.21 -9.90
N LYS A 191 -4.19 -15.64 -10.29
CA LYS A 191 -2.95 -15.70 -9.51
C LYS A 191 -3.12 -15.05 -8.14
N TYR A 192 -3.71 -13.85 -8.09
CA TYR A 192 -4.01 -13.14 -6.85
C TYR A 192 -4.92 -13.97 -5.92
N ASN A 193 -6.01 -14.53 -6.44
CA ASN A 193 -6.92 -15.36 -5.64
C ASN A 193 -6.25 -16.64 -5.12
N ARG A 194 -5.43 -17.33 -5.94
CA ARG A 194 -4.65 -18.50 -5.49
C ARG A 194 -3.59 -18.12 -4.44
N LEU A 195 -2.95 -16.96 -4.59
CA LEU A 195 -2.00 -16.48 -3.58
C LEU A 195 -2.71 -16.18 -2.26
N ARG A 196 -3.84 -15.49 -2.32
CA ARG A 196 -4.68 -15.18 -1.16
C ARG A 196 -5.16 -16.44 -0.44
N GLU A 197 -5.53 -17.48 -1.17
CA GLU A 197 -5.90 -18.78 -0.57
C GLU A 197 -4.70 -19.45 0.11
N ARG A 198 -3.53 -19.43 -0.51
CA ARG A 198 -2.29 -19.96 0.10
C ARG A 198 -1.86 -19.17 1.33
N GLU A 199 -2.06 -17.86 1.35
CA GLU A 199 -1.75 -17.03 2.51
C GLU A 199 -2.69 -17.30 3.68
N ARG A 200 -4.00 -17.46 3.41
CA ARG A 200 -4.96 -17.91 4.43
C ARG A 200 -4.58 -19.26 5.02
N GLU A 201 -4.02 -20.16 4.21
CA GLU A 201 -3.56 -21.47 4.68
C GLU A 201 -2.30 -21.35 5.57
N ARG A 202 -1.34 -20.51 5.17
CA ARG A 202 -0.14 -20.20 5.99
C ARG A 202 -0.48 -19.49 7.29
N GLU A 203 -1.46 -18.59 7.28
CA GLU A 203 -1.92 -17.89 8.48
C GLU A 203 -2.52 -18.87 9.49
N ARG A 204 -3.35 -19.80 9.02
CA ARG A 204 -3.88 -20.91 9.84
C ARG A 204 -2.77 -21.80 10.38
N GLU A 205 -1.72 -22.04 9.60
CA GLU A 205 -0.58 -22.84 10.04
C GLU A 205 0.21 -22.14 11.15
N ARG A 206 0.48 -20.84 11.00
CA ARG A 206 1.13 -20.00 12.03
C ARG A 206 0.29 -19.89 13.29
N GLU A 207 -1.04 -19.78 13.16
CA GLU A 207 -1.96 -19.74 14.31
C GLU A 207 -1.92 -21.07 15.09
N ARG A 208 -1.94 -22.20 14.38
CA ARG A 208 -1.75 -23.53 14.98
C ARG A 208 -0.39 -23.69 15.65
N GLU A 209 0.66 -23.13 15.07
CA GLU A 209 2.01 -23.18 15.67
C GLU A 209 2.07 -22.36 16.96
N ARG A 210 1.50 -21.16 16.98
CA ARG A 210 1.37 -20.33 18.20
C ARG A 210 0.52 -21.02 19.27
N GLU A 211 -0.54 -21.72 18.89
CA GLU A 211 -1.37 -22.49 19.82
C GLU A 211 -0.57 -23.65 20.44
N ARG A 212 0.21 -24.39 19.63
CA ARG A 212 1.13 -25.43 20.11
C ARG A 212 2.21 -24.90 21.04
N GLU A 213 2.76 -23.71 20.78
CA GLU A 213 3.73 -23.07 21.66
C GLU A 213 3.11 -22.66 22.99
N ARG A 214 1.86 -22.17 22.99
CA ARG A 214 1.11 -21.87 24.23
C ARG A 214 0.84 -23.13 25.05
N GLU A 215 0.48 -24.23 24.41
CA GLU A 215 0.30 -25.52 25.09
C GLU A 215 1.60 -26.09 25.67
N ARG A 216 2.73 -25.90 24.96
CA ARG A 216 4.07 -26.29 25.46
C ARG A 216 4.57 -25.38 26.58
N GLY A 217 4.05 -24.16 26.70
CA GLY A 217 4.40 -23.18 27.72
C GLY A 217 3.54 -23.22 29.00
N GLY A 218 2.75 -24.29 29.23
CA GLY A 218 1.95 -24.46 30.45
C GLY A 218 2.79 -24.39 31.75
N PRO A 219 2.18 -23.97 32.88
CA PRO A 219 2.90 -23.42 34.01
C PRO A 219 3.82 -24.43 34.69
N VAL A 220 5.09 -24.06 34.85
CA VAL A 220 6.01 -24.74 35.77
C VAL A 220 5.47 -24.47 37.18
N GLY A 221 4.85 -25.49 37.78
CA GLY A 221 4.36 -25.43 39.16
C GLY A 221 5.51 -25.19 40.15
N PRO A 222 5.27 -24.46 41.25
CA PRO A 222 6.31 -24.16 42.22
C PRO A 222 6.72 -25.43 42.99
N LEU A 223 8.02 -25.71 43.02
CA LEU A 223 8.66 -26.58 44.01
C LEU A 223 9.39 -25.71 45.04
#